data_AF-A0A372G2W1-F1
#
_entry.id   AF-A0A372G2W1-F1
#
_cell.length_a   1.000
_cell.length_b   1.000
_cell.length_c   1.000
_cell.angle_alpha   90.00
_cell.angle_beta   90.00
_cell.angle_gamma   90.00
#
_symmetry.space_group_name_H-M   'P 1'
#
loop_
_entity.id
_entity.type
_entity.pdbx_description
1 polymer ?
#
loop_
_entity_poly.entity_id
_entity_poly.type
_entity_poly.pdbx_seq_one_letter_code
_entity_poly.pdbx_strand_id
1 'polypeptide(L)' 'MPKFFDASLSNHLRYPLWLFAVPVVIFAVFPAYVLVYRGDTLAALLVVLGNVQAVMLGRVRLAKSLVAQGKVRPEDLG' A
#
# COMPACT_ATOMS: atom_id res chain seq x y z
N MET A 1 30.08 18.41 -0.95
CA MET A 1 29.12 18.18 0.15
C MET A 1 28.21 17.04 -0.26
N PRO A 2 28.23 15.87 0.43
CA PRO A 2 27.28 14.82 0.12
C PRO A 2 25.89 15.34 0.52
N LYS A 3 25.00 15.40 -0.47
CA LYS A 3 23.65 15.93 -0.32
C LYS A 3 22.83 14.97 0.54
N PHE A 4 22.04 15.52 1.45
CA PHE A 4 21.06 14.89 2.34
C PHE A 4 19.90 14.17 1.61
N PHE A 5 20.18 13.38 0.57
CA PHE A 5 19.18 12.67 -0.24
C PHE A 5 18.62 11.40 0.42
N ASP A 6 19.20 10.92 1.53
CA ASP A 6 18.88 9.56 2.02
C ASP A 6 17.79 9.46 3.10
N ALA A 7 17.40 10.56 3.77
CA ALA A 7 16.47 10.48 4.91
C ALA A 7 15.02 10.93 4.59
N SER A 8 14.85 11.95 3.75
CA SER A 8 13.51 12.53 3.50
C SER A 8 12.64 11.67 2.59
N LEU A 9 13.24 11.05 1.56
CA LEU A 9 12.53 10.24 0.56
C LEU A 9 12.01 8.93 1.16
N SER A 10 12.87 8.25 1.92
CA SER A 10 12.54 7.04 2.67
C SER A 10 11.40 7.28 3.66
N ASN A 11 11.41 8.41 4.38
CA ASN A 11 10.30 8.77 5.27
C ASN A 11 9.03 9.17 4.52
N HIS A 12 9.12 9.89 3.40
CA HIS A 12 7.95 10.30 2.62
C HIS A 12 7.27 9.15 1.86
N LEU A 13 7.99 8.09 1.49
CA LEU A 13 7.39 6.88 0.90
C LEU A 13 7.00 5.81 1.93
N ARG A 14 7.70 5.69 3.07
CA ARG A 14 7.36 4.71 4.13
C ARG A 14 6.11 5.08 4.91
N TYR A 15 5.91 6.36 5.24
CA TYR A 15 4.74 6.83 5.98
C TYR A 15 3.39 6.54 5.28
N PRO A 16 3.22 6.80 3.97
CA PRO A 16 1.97 6.45 3.31
C PRO A 16 1.80 4.94 3.18
N LEU A 17 2.88 4.17 3.00
CA LEU A 17 2.76 2.73 2.80
C LEU A 17 2.10 2.02 3.99
N TRP A 18 2.48 2.39 5.22
CA TRP A 18 1.86 1.86 6.43
C TRP A 18 0.42 2.32 6.61
N LEU A 19 0.13 3.60 6.32
CA LEU A 19 -1.23 4.14 6.36
C LEU A 19 -2.19 3.43 5.40
N PHE A 20 -1.70 2.96 4.24
CA PHE A 20 -2.51 2.17 3.29
C PHE A 20 -2.48 0.66 3.59
N ALA A 21 -1.35 0.13 4.06
CA ALA A 21 -1.21 -1.31 4.30
C ALA A 21 -1.93 -1.76 5.58
N VAL A 22 -1.90 -0.98 6.66
CA VAL A 22 -2.48 -1.40 7.95
C VAL A 22 -4.00 -1.62 7.88
N PRO A 23 -4.81 -0.67 7.35
CA PRO A 23 -6.24 -0.89 7.22
C PRO A 23 -6.54 -2.08 6.32
N VAL A 24 -5.79 -2.24 5.24
CA VAL A 24 -5.99 -3.33 4.29
C VAL A 24 -5.62 -4.68 4.90
N VAL A 25 -4.53 -4.78 5.67
CA VAL A 25 -4.17 -6.01 6.38
C VAL A 25 -5.24 -6.37 7.41
N ILE A 26 -5.72 -5.40 8.20
CA ILE A 26 -6.77 -5.66 9.20
C ILE A 26 -8.07 -6.11 8.52
N PHE A 27 -8.50 -5.42 7.46
CA PHE A 27 -9.72 -5.76 6.71
C PHE A 27 -9.58 -6.99 5.83
N ALA A 28 -8.37 -7.42 5.47
CA ALA A 28 -8.16 -8.66 4.70
C ALA A 28 -8.09 -9.89 5.62
N VAL A 29 -7.41 -9.77 6.76
CA VAL A 29 -7.13 -10.89 7.67
C VAL A 29 -8.40 -11.38 8.34
N PHE A 30 -9.27 -10.49 8.82
CA PHE A 30 -10.48 -10.90 9.52
C PHE A 30 -11.48 -11.66 8.64
N PRO A 31 -11.88 -11.19 7.45
CA PRO A 31 -12.78 -11.94 6.57
C PRO A 31 -12.11 -13.21 6.02
N ALA A 32 -10.82 -13.16 5.70
CA ALA A 32 -10.09 -14.36 5.27
C ALA A 32 -10.09 -15.44 6.36
N TYR A 33 -9.87 -15.06 7.62
CA TYR A 33 -9.95 -15.98 8.76
C TYR A 33 -11.35 -16.61 8.89
N VAL A 34 -12.40 -15.79 8.82
CA VAL A 34 -13.79 -16.28 8.87
C VAL A 34 -14.09 -17.24 7.71
N LEU A 35 -13.61 -16.94 6.51
CA LEU A 35 -13.82 -17.77 5.31
C LEU A 35 -13.06 -19.11 5.41
N VAL A 36 -11.82 -19.10 5.90
CA VAL A 36 -11.06 -20.33 6.17
C VAL A 36 -11.76 -21.19 7.22
N TYR A 37 -12.28 -20.57 8.29
CA TYR A 37 -13.01 -21.30 9.34
C TYR A 37 -14.30 -21.95 8.82
N ARG A 38 -14.91 -21.36 7.78
CA ARG A 38 -16.09 -21.93 7.08
C ARG A 38 -15.74 -22.98 6.02
N GLY A 39 -14.46 -23.23 5.78
CA GLY A 39 -13.99 -24.16 4.74
C GLY A 39 -13.86 -23.52 3.34
N ASP A 40 -14.22 -22.25 3.17
CA ASP A 40 -14.18 -21.51 1.90
C ASP A 40 -12.79 -20.93 1.63
N THR A 41 -11.82 -21.81 1.51
CA THR A 41 -10.39 -21.44 1.34
C THR A 41 -10.13 -20.64 0.06
N LEU A 42 -10.86 -20.94 -1.02
CA LEU A 42 -10.78 -20.22 -2.30
C LEU A 42 -11.27 -18.77 -2.16
N ALA A 43 -12.38 -18.55 -1.46
CA ALA A 43 -12.89 -17.22 -1.21
C ALA A 43 -11.94 -16.41 -0.31
N ALA A 44 -11.36 -17.05 0.72
CA ALA A 44 -10.35 -16.43 1.56
C ALA A 44 -9.13 -15.97 0.75
N LEU A 45 -8.65 -16.80 -0.17
CA LEU A 45 -7.54 -16.46 -1.07
C LEU A 45 -7.88 -15.25 -1.96
N LEU A 46 -9.07 -15.23 -2.56
CA LEU A 46 -9.53 -14.12 -3.40
C LEU A 46 -9.64 -12.81 -2.62
N VAL A 47 -10.12 -12.86 -1.37
CA VAL A 47 -10.15 -11.69 -0.48
C VAL A 47 -8.75 -11.15 -0.23
N VAL A 48 -7.78 -12.01 0.09
CA VAL A 48 -6.39 -11.60 0.31
C VAL A 48 -5.80 -10.98 -0.96
N LEU A 49 -5.97 -11.62 -2.11
CA LEU A 49 -5.45 -11.12 -3.40
C LEU A 49 -6.08 -9.78 -3.81
N GLY A 50 -7.40 -9.62 -3.64
CA GLY A 50 -8.09 -8.36 -3.94
C GLY A 50 -7.61 -7.21 -3.07
N ASN A 51 -7.31 -7.49 -1.80
CA ASN A 51 -6.74 -6.52 -0.88
C ASN A 51 -5.30 -6.13 -1.26
N VAL A 52 -4.45 -7.09 -1.65
CA VAL A 52 -3.10 -6.80 -2.20
C VAL A 52 -3.19 -5.88 -3.42
N GLN A 53 -4.12 -6.18 -4.33
CA GLN A 53 -4.34 -5.35 -5.52
C GLN A 53 -4.81 -3.93 -5.15
N ALA A 54 -5.71 -3.80 -4.17
CA ALA A 54 -6.18 -2.50 -3.68
C ALA A 54 -5.03 -1.66 -3.09
N VAL A 55 -4.10 -2.25 -2.35
CA VAL A 55 -2.90 -1.56 -1.84
C VAL A 55 -2.03 -1.06 -2.98
N MET A 56 -1.75 -1.91 -3.97
CA MET A 56 -0.94 -1.52 -5.13
C MET A 56 -1.60 -0.37 -5.91
N LEU A 57 -2.91 -0.45 -6.13
CA LEU A 57 -3.65 0.59 -6.86
C LEU A 57 -3.71 1.90 -6.07
N GLY A 58 -3.91 1.82 -4.75
CA GLY A 58 -3.85 2.95 -3.83
C GLY A 58 -2.49 3.65 -3.86
N ARG A 59 -1.39 2.88 -3.84
CA ARG A 59 -0.03 3.41 -3.97
C ARG A 59 0.17 4.16 -5.29
N VAL A 60 -0.25 3.58 -6.41
CA VAL A 60 -0.13 4.22 -7.73
C VAL A 60 -0.95 5.51 -7.79
N ARG A 61 -2.18 5.51 -7.27
CA ARG A 61 -3.04 6.71 -7.24
C ARG A 61 -2.46 7.80 -6.35
N LEU A 62 -1.94 7.44 -5.17
CA LEU A 62 -1.29 8.38 -4.27
C LEU A 62 -0.04 8.99 -4.92
N ALA A 63 0.82 8.16 -5.51
CA ALA A 63 2.02 8.63 -6.21
C ALA A 63 1.66 9.63 -7.33
N LYS A 64 0.66 9.30 -8.15
CA LYS A 64 0.13 10.21 -9.18
C LYS A 64 -0.42 11.51 -8.60
N SER A 65 -1.14 11.45 -7.48
CA SER A 65 -1.69 12.64 -6.81
C SER A 65 -0.60 13.54 -6.26
N LEU A 66 0.45 12.97 -5.64
CA LEU A 66 1.59 13.72 -5.12
C LEU A 66 2.40 14.41 -6.23
N VAL A 67 2.55 13.76 -7.38
CA VAL A 67 3.15 14.36 -8.58
C VAL A 67 2.28 15.49 -9.12
N ALA A 68 0.96 15.28 -9.23
CA ALA A 68 0.03 16.30 -9.70
C ALA A 68 -0.02 17.54 -8.77
N GLN A 69 0.21 17.34 -7.47
CA GLN A 69 0.32 18.43 -6.48
C GLN A 69 1.70 19.10 -6.46
N GLY A 70 2.65 18.68 -7.31
CA GLY A 70 4.01 19.21 -7.33
C GLY A 70 4.84 18.90 -6.08
N LYS A 71 4.37 17.98 -5.22
CA LYS A 71 5.02 17.62 -3.95
C LYS A 71 6.18 16.65 -4.12
N VAL A 72 6.17 15.87 -5.21
CA VAL A 72 7.16 14.83 -5.50
C VAL A 72 7.49 14.86 -6.99
N ARG A 73 8.76 14.74 -7.37
CA ARG A 73 9.15 14.67 -8.79
C ARG A 73 8.92 13.25 -9.30
N PRO A 74 8.57 13.06 -10.58
CA PRO A 74 8.39 11.73 -11.16
C PRO A 74 9.64 10.85 -11.02
N GLU A 75 10.82 11.50 -11.05
CA GLU A 75 12.15 10.91 -10.88
C GLU A 75 12.34 10.22 -9.52
N ASP A 76 11.64 10.70 -8.49
CA ASP A 76 11.77 10.28 -7.09
C ASP A 76 10.87 9.08 -6.74
N LEU A 77 10.08 8.58 -7.70
CA LEU A 77 9.13 7.47 -7.50
C LEU A 77 9.68 6.09 -7.93
N GLY A 78 10.97 6.02 -8.28
CA GLY A 78 11.68 4.81 -8.71
C GLY A 78 11.73 3.72 -7.65
#